data_AF-A0AAF0CEZ4-F1
#
_entry.id   AF-A0AAF0CEZ4-F1
#
_cell.length_a   1.000
_cell.length_b   1.000
_cell.length_c   1.000
_cell.angle_alpha   90.00
_cell.angle_beta   90.00
_cell.angle_gamma   90.00
#
_symmetry.space_group_name_H-M   'P 1'
#
loop_
_entity.id
_entity.type
_entity.pdbx_description
1 polymer ?
#
loop_
_entity_poly.entity_id
_entity_poly.type
_entity_poly.pdbx_seq_one_letter_code
_entity_poly.pdbx_strand_id
1 'polypeptide(L)'
;MQSIKDLIDDYADEYPHLAYYHKLIETAEENLREHPDITIETCKSLIEGVCKTILKSLDNAFDEKVVEGMKPKQLVERTFDDLSRYDESVEIGFTSQFASLVQEMNLIRNRRGDISHGRSAPKTDVSSSGFSEFILRMTENSVFYMLNIFCNIDLSEQKPIEYEEQKNFNAYLDDEISIALGEHAEGLDICYSRALYDQEPVTYEERLRNYKSEIEESDEE
;
A
#
# COMPACT_ATOMS: atom_id res chain seq x y z
N MET A 1 7.43 -20.93 3.35
CA MET A 1 7.33 -19.49 3.09
C MET A 1 8.63 -18.78 3.42
N GLN A 2 9.78 -19.43 3.17
CA GLN A 2 11.10 -18.93 3.58
C GLN A 2 11.51 -17.72 2.73
N SER A 3 11.19 -17.76 1.44
CA SER A 3 11.46 -16.67 0.49
C SER A 3 10.93 -15.30 0.97
N ILE A 4 9.73 -15.27 1.54
CA ILE A 4 9.15 -14.04 2.09
C ILE A 4 9.86 -13.63 3.38
N LYS A 5 10.22 -14.58 4.25
CA LYS A 5 10.94 -14.27 5.50
C LYS A 5 12.30 -13.66 5.20
N ASP A 6 13.05 -14.27 4.27
CA ASP A 6 14.36 -13.78 3.84
C ASP A 6 14.23 -12.36 3.27
N LEU A 7 13.24 -12.12 2.40
CA LEU A 7 12.99 -10.79 1.84
C LEU A 7 12.61 -9.75 2.91
N ILE A 8 11.77 -10.11 3.89
CA ILE A 8 11.43 -9.21 5.01
C ILE A 8 12.68 -8.87 5.83
N ASP A 9 13.54 -9.85 6.07
CA ASP A 9 14.76 -9.68 6.85
C ASP A 9 15.81 -8.84 6.09
N ASP A 10 15.92 -9.01 4.78
CA ASP A 10 16.81 -8.21 3.91
C ASP A 10 16.44 -6.72 3.92
N TYR A 11 15.16 -6.39 4.11
CA TYR A 11 14.64 -5.02 4.15
C TYR A 11 14.20 -4.56 5.55
N ALA A 12 14.63 -5.24 6.61
CA ALA A 12 14.19 -4.97 7.98
C ALA A 12 14.55 -3.56 8.47
N ASP A 13 15.67 -3.00 7.99
CA ASP A 13 16.11 -1.65 8.34
C ASP A 13 15.22 -0.56 7.71
N GLU A 14 14.77 -0.77 6.47
CA GLU A 14 13.93 0.17 5.71
C GLU A 14 12.45 0.05 6.07
N TYR A 15 11.96 -1.19 6.21
CA TYR A 15 10.55 -1.49 6.46
C TYR A 15 10.35 -2.39 7.70
N PRO A 16 10.70 -1.91 8.91
CA PRO A 16 10.69 -2.74 10.13
C PRO A 16 9.29 -3.27 10.50
N HIS A 17 8.23 -2.61 10.05
CA HIS A 17 6.85 -3.04 10.29
C HIS A 17 6.49 -4.34 9.53
N LEU A 18 7.21 -4.70 8.46
CA LEU A 18 7.00 -5.96 7.74
C LEU A 18 7.29 -7.18 8.62
N ALA A 19 8.13 -7.05 9.65
CA ALA A 19 8.40 -8.11 10.62
C ALA A 19 7.14 -8.63 11.34
N TYR A 20 6.06 -7.83 11.38
CA TYR A 20 4.74 -8.28 11.86
C TYR A 20 4.25 -9.54 11.12
N TYR A 21 4.58 -9.68 9.84
CA TYR A 21 4.10 -10.80 9.01
C TYR A 21 4.79 -12.13 9.30
N HIS A 22 5.97 -12.15 9.93
CA HIS A 22 6.61 -13.39 10.38
C HIS A 22 5.65 -14.25 11.18
N LYS A 23 4.86 -13.63 12.07
CA LYS A 23 3.91 -14.36 12.90
C LYS A 23 2.78 -15.01 12.11
N LEU A 24 2.28 -14.33 11.07
CA LEU A 24 1.27 -14.92 10.17
C LEU A 24 1.88 -16.06 9.37
N ILE A 25 3.11 -15.89 8.87
CA ILE A 25 3.79 -16.93 8.11
C ILE A 25 3.97 -18.20 8.95
N GLU A 26 4.49 -18.07 10.18
CA GLU A 26 4.64 -19.19 11.11
C GLU A 26 3.30 -19.86 11.40
N THR A 27 2.26 -19.07 11.67
CA THR A 27 0.92 -19.60 11.96
C THR A 27 0.38 -20.42 10.79
N ALA A 28 0.59 -19.98 9.54
CA ALA A 28 0.16 -20.73 8.36
C ALA A 28 0.96 -22.04 8.20
N GLU A 29 2.27 -22.01 8.43
CA GLU A 29 3.15 -23.17 8.32
C GLU A 29 2.86 -24.23 9.40
N GLU A 30 2.67 -23.81 10.65
CA GLU A 30 2.38 -24.69 11.79
C GLU A 30 1.04 -25.42 11.63
N ASN A 31 0.04 -24.77 11.05
CA ASN A 31 -1.31 -25.32 10.91
C ASN A 31 -1.52 -26.15 9.63
N LEU A 32 -0.54 -26.19 8.72
CA LEU A 32 -0.71 -26.74 7.37
C LEU A 32 -1.35 -28.13 7.32
N ARG A 33 -0.94 -29.02 8.24
CA ARG A 33 -1.36 -30.43 8.26
C ARG A 33 -2.55 -30.68 9.19
N GLU A 34 -2.53 -30.11 10.38
CA GLU A 34 -3.52 -30.40 11.42
C GLU A 34 -4.77 -29.53 11.30
N HIS A 35 -4.62 -28.29 10.83
CA HIS A 35 -5.70 -27.32 10.68
C HIS A 35 -5.64 -26.61 9.31
N PRO A 36 -5.96 -27.31 8.21
CA PRO A 36 -5.88 -26.77 6.85
C PRO A 36 -6.69 -25.49 6.63
N ASP A 37 -7.87 -25.37 7.27
CA ASP A 37 -8.69 -24.17 7.14
C ASP A 37 -8.04 -22.96 7.84
N ILE A 38 -7.39 -23.13 9.00
CA ILE A 38 -6.60 -22.08 9.66
C ILE A 38 -5.49 -21.58 8.73
N THR A 39 -4.80 -22.49 8.04
CA THR A 39 -3.77 -22.12 7.05
C THR A 39 -4.34 -21.21 5.97
N ILE A 40 -5.50 -21.55 5.42
CA ILE A 40 -6.16 -20.75 4.37
C ILE A 40 -6.59 -19.38 4.91
N GLU A 41 -7.13 -19.32 6.14
CA GLU A 41 -7.47 -18.06 6.80
C GLU A 41 -6.24 -17.18 6.97
N THR A 42 -5.14 -17.73 7.47
CA THR A 42 -3.91 -17.01 7.70
C THR A 42 -3.27 -16.53 6.40
N CYS A 43 -3.27 -17.34 5.34
CA CYS A 43 -2.81 -16.92 4.01
C CYS A 43 -3.63 -15.73 3.47
N LYS A 44 -4.95 -15.76 3.61
CA LYS A 44 -5.83 -14.64 3.23
C LYS A 44 -5.48 -13.38 4.03
N SER A 45 -5.34 -13.51 5.34
CA SER A 45 -4.95 -12.39 6.21
C SER A 45 -3.58 -11.82 5.87
N LEU A 46 -2.61 -12.67 5.52
CA LEU A 46 -1.28 -12.24 5.08
C LEU A 46 -1.35 -11.42 3.79
N ILE A 47 -2.07 -11.91 2.77
CA ILE A 47 -2.26 -11.19 1.50
C ILE A 47 -2.89 -9.82 1.74
N GLU A 48 -4.00 -9.77 2.46
CA GLU A 48 -4.68 -8.49 2.74
C GLU A 48 -3.80 -7.55 3.56
N GLY A 49 -3.09 -8.08 4.56
CA GLY A 49 -2.16 -7.30 5.36
C GLY A 49 -1.11 -6.65 4.49
N VAL A 50 -0.44 -7.43 3.65
CA VAL A 50 0.62 -6.94 2.74
C VAL A 50 0.07 -5.90 1.77
N CYS A 51 -1.07 -6.16 1.13
CA CYS A 51 -1.72 -5.20 0.24
C CYS A 51 -2.00 -3.87 0.94
N LYS A 52 -2.56 -3.91 2.15
CA LYS A 52 -2.84 -2.68 2.93
C LYS A 52 -1.57 -1.90 3.26
N THR A 53 -0.50 -2.59 3.61
CA THR A 53 0.79 -1.96 3.90
C THR A 53 1.37 -1.30 2.66
N ILE A 54 1.41 -2.02 1.53
CA ILE A 54 1.89 -1.46 0.26
C ILE A 54 1.08 -0.21 -0.12
N LEU A 55 -0.25 -0.30 -0.12
CA LEU A 55 -1.10 0.84 -0.45
C LEU A 55 -0.90 2.03 0.49
N LYS A 56 -0.71 1.78 1.79
CA LYS A 56 -0.42 2.83 2.78
C LYS A 56 0.94 3.47 2.58
N SER A 57 1.91 2.72 2.08
CA SER A 57 3.25 3.21 1.80
C SER A 57 3.36 3.96 0.47
N LEU A 58 2.51 3.67 -0.51
CA LEU A 58 2.54 4.29 -1.84
C LEU A 58 1.62 5.51 -2.01
N ASP A 59 0.67 5.72 -1.09
CA ASP A 59 -0.35 6.77 -1.19
C ASP A 59 -0.30 7.69 0.05
N ASN A 60 0.26 8.90 -0.10
CA ASN A 60 0.29 9.89 0.98
C ASN A 60 -1.11 10.40 1.39
N ALA A 61 -2.12 10.23 0.52
CA ALA A 61 -3.52 10.56 0.79
C ALA A 61 -4.33 9.33 1.27
N PHE A 62 -3.65 8.29 1.78
CA PHE A 62 -4.26 7.04 2.21
C PHE A 62 -5.43 7.23 3.20
N ASP A 63 -6.65 7.04 2.71
CA ASP A 63 -7.84 6.95 3.56
C ASP A 63 -8.02 5.51 4.07
N GLU A 64 -7.60 5.29 5.31
CA GLU A 64 -7.69 4.00 5.99
C GLU A 64 -9.13 3.45 6.01
N LYS A 65 -10.15 4.32 6.10
CA LYS A 65 -11.56 3.88 6.10
C LYS A 65 -12.00 3.34 4.75
N VAL A 66 -11.52 3.94 3.66
CA VAL A 66 -11.81 3.47 2.30
C VAL A 66 -11.20 2.09 2.08
N VAL A 67 -9.95 1.91 2.49
CA VAL A 67 -9.22 0.64 2.31
C VAL A 67 -9.78 -0.46 3.21
N GLU A 68 -10.18 -0.16 4.45
CA GLU A 68 -10.85 -1.14 5.31
C GLU A 68 -12.20 -1.62 4.76
N GLY A 69 -12.88 -0.78 3.98
CA GLY A 69 -14.13 -1.14 3.30
C GLY A 69 -13.97 -1.97 2.02
N MET A 70 -12.74 -2.13 1.51
CA MET A 70 -12.50 -2.84 0.25
C MET A 70 -12.72 -4.34 0.38
N LYS A 71 -13.31 -4.94 -0.66
CA LYS A 71 -13.38 -6.39 -0.78
C LYS A 71 -11.98 -6.95 -1.09
N PRO A 72 -11.70 -8.22 -0.74
CA PRO A 72 -10.39 -8.83 -0.96
C PRO A 72 -9.91 -8.71 -2.41
N LYS A 73 -10.81 -8.93 -3.38
CA LYS A 73 -10.51 -8.75 -4.81
C LYS A 73 -10.03 -7.33 -5.14
N GLN A 74 -10.82 -6.33 -4.72
CA GLN A 74 -10.55 -4.92 -5.02
C GLN A 74 -9.24 -4.45 -4.39
N LEU A 75 -8.94 -4.95 -3.19
CA LEU A 75 -7.71 -4.64 -2.49
C LEU A 75 -6.48 -5.13 -3.27
N VAL A 76 -6.53 -6.36 -3.78
CA VAL A 76 -5.44 -6.95 -4.56
C VAL A 76 -5.32 -6.28 -5.93
N GLU A 77 -6.43 -6.03 -6.63
CA GLU A 77 -6.44 -5.31 -7.91
C GLU A 77 -5.80 -3.93 -7.77
N ARG A 78 -6.25 -3.13 -6.81
CA ARG A 78 -5.68 -1.80 -6.56
C ARG A 78 -4.19 -1.87 -6.23
N THR A 79 -3.76 -2.85 -5.43
CA THR A 79 -2.34 -3.00 -5.10
C THR A 79 -1.48 -3.22 -6.34
N PHE A 80 -1.92 -4.11 -7.25
CA PHE A 80 -1.18 -4.33 -8.49
C PHE A 80 -1.24 -3.15 -9.46
N ASP A 81 -2.39 -2.47 -9.54
CA ASP A 81 -2.51 -1.26 -10.35
C ASP A 81 -1.54 -0.17 -9.87
N ASP A 82 -1.39 0.03 -8.55
CA ASP A 82 -0.46 1.00 -7.99
C ASP A 82 1.00 0.56 -8.18
N LEU A 83 1.32 -0.73 -7.97
CA LEU A 83 2.66 -1.27 -8.24
C LEU A 83 3.07 -1.15 -9.72
N SER A 84 2.15 -1.35 -10.67
CA SER A 84 2.45 -1.24 -12.10
C SER A 84 2.83 0.16 -12.57
N ARG A 85 2.58 1.20 -11.75
CA ARG A 85 3.04 2.56 -12.05
C ARG A 85 4.52 2.74 -11.80
N TYR A 86 5.12 1.86 -11.00
CA TYR A 86 6.55 1.89 -10.66
C TYR A 86 7.33 0.79 -11.38
N ASP A 87 6.68 -0.31 -11.77
CA ASP A 87 7.30 -1.41 -12.50
C ASP A 87 6.41 -1.86 -13.67
N GLU A 88 6.81 -1.47 -14.89
CA GLU A 88 6.09 -1.81 -16.13
C GLU A 88 6.08 -3.32 -16.43
N SER A 89 6.92 -4.14 -15.76
CA SER A 89 6.91 -5.60 -15.91
C SER A 89 5.72 -6.27 -15.23
N VAL A 90 4.92 -5.51 -14.47
CA VAL A 90 3.71 -6.01 -13.82
C VAL A 90 2.61 -6.28 -14.85
N GLU A 91 2.41 -7.56 -15.15
CA GLU A 91 1.35 -8.04 -16.04
C GLU A 91 -0.04 -8.00 -15.36
N ILE A 92 -0.71 -6.85 -15.41
CA ILE A 92 -2.05 -6.63 -14.78
C ILE A 92 -3.08 -7.68 -15.19
N GLY A 93 -3.04 -8.12 -16.46
CA GLY A 93 -3.94 -9.16 -16.96
C GLY A 93 -3.80 -10.48 -16.18
N PHE A 94 -2.59 -10.85 -15.80
CA PHE A 94 -2.32 -12.04 -15.00
C PHE A 94 -2.67 -11.83 -13.52
N THR A 95 -2.28 -10.70 -12.93
CA THR A 95 -2.50 -10.43 -11.50
C THR A 95 -3.99 -10.27 -11.16
N SER A 96 -4.83 -9.82 -12.10
CA SER A 96 -6.29 -9.81 -11.94
C SER A 96 -6.90 -11.21 -11.69
N GLN A 97 -6.28 -12.26 -12.22
CA GLN A 97 -6.70 -13.64 -11.97
C GLN A 97 -6.38 -14.04 -10.53
N PHE A 98 -5.22 -13.62 -10.03
CA PHE A 98 -4.86 -13.82 -8.63
C PHE A 98 -5.83 -13.10 -7.68
N ALA A 99 -6.23 -11.87 -7.98
CA ALA A 99 -7.25 -11.17 -7.20
C ALA A 99 -8.59 -11.94 -7.13
N SER A 100 -8.97 -12.59 -8.23
CA SER A 100 -10.14 -13.47 -8.27
C SER A 100 -9.95 -14.74 -7.42
N LEU A 101 -8.75 -15.31 -7.38
CA LEU A 101 -8.44 -16.43 -6.47
C LEU A 101 -8.51 -16.02 -4.99
N VAL A 102 -8.04 -14.82 -4.64
CA VAL A 102 -8.14 -14.29 -3.27
C VAL A 102 -9.62 -14.11 -2.85
N GLN A 103 -10.48 -13.71 -3.78
CA GLN A 103 -11.92 -13.70 -3.53
C GLN A 103 -12.48 -15.10 -3.25
N GLU A 104 -12.04 -16.11 -3.99
CA GLU A 104 -12.43 -17.50 -3.73
C GLU A 104 -11.91 -17.99 -2.38
N MET A 105 -10.69 -17.63 -1.98
CA MET A 105 -10.17 -17.89 -0.63
C MET A 105 -11.07 -17.30 0.45
N ASN A 106 -11.57 -16.08 0.25
CA ASN A 106 -12.53 -15.46 1.16
C ASN A 106 -13.86 -16.23 1.23
N LEU A 107 -14.37 -16.76 0.11
CA LEU A 107 -15.57 -17.60 0.10
C LEU A 107 -15.35 -18.95 0.79
N ILE A 108 -14.16 -19.54 0.66
CA ILE A 108 -13.77 -20.77 1.37
C ILE A 108 -13.68 -20.50 2.86
N ARG A 109 -12.96 -19.44 3.28
CA ARG A 109 -12.87 -18.99 4.67
C ARG A 109 -14.25 -18.72 5.27
N ASN A 110 -15.12 -18.05 4.53
CA ASN A 110 -16.48 -17.79 5.00
C ASN A 110 -17.31 -19.07 5.14
N ARG A 111 -17.03 -20.14 4.39
CA ARG A 111 -17.72 -21.44 4.48
C ARG A 111 -17.13 -22.40 5.49
N ARG A 112 -15.82 -22.37 5.70
CA ARG A 112 -15.06 -23.41 6.43
C ARG A 112 -14.13 -22.86 7.50
N GLY A 113 -14.06 -21.56 7.73
CA GLY A 113 -13.15 -21.01 8.73
C GLY A 113 -13.39 -21.57 10.15
N ASP A 114 -12.30 -21.83 10.87
CA ASP A 114 -12.28 -22.23 12.28
C ASP A 114 -12.34 -21.03 13.22
N ILE A 115 -11.62 -19.94 12.89
CA ILE A 115 -11.45 -18.80 13.79
C ILE A 115 -12.54 -17.75 13.51
N SER A 116 -12.90 -17.64 12.23
CA SER A 116 -13.81 -16.63 11.74
C SER A 116 -15.28 -16.96 12.02
N HIS A 117 -15.94 -16.14 12.85
CA HIS A 117 -17.39 -16.16 13.15
C HIS A 117 -17.90 -17.28 14.09
N GLY A 118 -17.04 -17.95 14.87
CA GLY A 118 -17.46 -18.79 16.00
C GLY A 118 -18.45 -19.90 15.63
N ARG A 119 -18.04 -20.82 14.76
CA ARG A 119 -18.93 -21.83 14.18
C ARG A 119 -19.30 -22.96 15.15
N SER A 120 -20.50 -23.50 14.96
CA SER A 120 -21.01 -24.65 15.71
C SER A 120 -20.20 -25.92 15.42
N ALA A 121 -19.84 -26.65 16.47
CA ALA A 121 -19.25 -27.99 16.38
C ALA A 121 -20.36 -29.08 16.36
N PRO A 122 -20.17 -30.19 15.63
CA PRO A 122 -19.02 -30.55 14.80
C PRO A 122 -19.05 -29.91 13.39
N LYS A 123 -17.87 -29.63 12.83
CA LYS A 123 -17.73 -29.18 11.44
C LYS A 123 -18.11 -30.29 10.46
N THR A 124 -18.85 -29.94 9.41
CA THR A 124 -19.25 -30.85 8.33
C THR A 124 -18.35 -30.76 7.10
N ASP A 125 -17.64 -29.64 6.93
CA ASP A 125 -16.75 -29.37 5.79
C ASP A 125 -15.38 -28.91 6.30
N VAL A 126 -14.32 -29.56 5.83
CA VAL A 126 -12.92 -29.24 6.15
C VAL A 126 -12.11 -29.29 4.85
N SER A 127 -11.17 -28.37 4.68
CA SER A 127 -10.25 -28.41 3.52
C SER A 127 -9.22 -29.52 3.67
N SER A 128 -8.78 -30.10 2.55
CA SER A 128 -7.70 -31.09 2.57
C SER A 128 -6.34 -30.42 2.77
N SER A 129 -5.39 -31.14 3.37
CA SER A 129 -4.00 -30.68 3.54
C SER A 129 -3.30 -30.38 2.21
N GLY A 130 -3.58 -31.15 1.16
CA GLY A 130 -3.03 -30.89 -0.17
C GLY A 130 -3.56 -29.58 -0.77
N PHE A 131 -4.81 -29.22 -0.48
CA PHE A 131 -5.39 -27.97 -0.94
C PHE A 131 -4.89 -26.76 -0.13
N SER A 132 -4.72 -26.90 1.19
CA SER A 132 -4.08 -25.84 1.99
C SER A 132 -2.62 -25.64 1.60
N GLU A 133 -1.87 -26.70 1.27
CA GLU A 133 -0.50 -26.59 0.78
C GLU A 133 -0.44 -25.85 -0.55
N PHE A 134 -1.36 -26.15 -1.48
CA PHE A 134 -1.47 -25.41 -2.74
C PHE A 134 -1.68 -23.91 -2.48
N ILE A 135 -2.62 -23.55 -1.60
CA ILE A 135 -2.89 -22.14 -1.24
C ILE A 135 -1.66 -21.50 -0.57
N LEU A 136 -0.98 -22.22 0.32
CA LEU A 136 0.23 -21.74 1.00
C LEU A 136 1.32 -21.39 -0.02
N ARG A 137 1.60 -22.27 -0.99
CA ARG A 137 2.61 -22.03 -2.02
C ARG A 137 2.24 -20.92 -2.99
N MET A 138 0.95 -20.82 -3.34
CA MET A 138 0.49 -19.72 -4.18
C MET A 138 0.65 -18.38 -3.45
N THR A 139 0.26 -18.36 -2.17
CA THR A 139 0.42 -17.19 -1.30
C THR A 139 1.90 -16.81 -1.16
N GLU A 140 2.79 -17.79 -0.98
CA GLU A 140 4.23 -17.57 -0.88
C GLU A 140 4.77 -16.80 -2.10
N ASN A 141 4.49 -17.30 -3.29
CA ASN A 141 5.00 -16.69 -4.52
C ASN A 141 4.36 -15.33 -4.80
N SER A 142 3.06 -15.18 -4.58
CA SER A 142 2.37 -13.92 -4.87
C SER A 142 2.73 -12.81 -3.89
N VAL A 143 2.86 -13.11 -2.60
CA VAL A 143 3.30 -12.13 -1.59
C VAL A 143 4.77 -11.77 -1.80
N PHE A 144 5.63 -12.75 -2.09
CA PHE A 144 7.03 -12.47 -2.45
C PHE A 144 7.10 -11.53 -3.65
N TYR A 145 6.34 -11.79 -4.72
CA TYR A 145 6.32 -10.94 -5.91
C TYR A 145 5.88 -9.50 -5.60
N MET A 146 4.79 -9.31 -4.86
CA MET A 146 4.32 -7.97 -4.47
C MET A 146 5.34 -7.21 -3.62
N LEU A 147 5.91 -7.88 -2.61
CA LEU A 147 6.91 -7.26 -1.73
C LEU A 147 8.22 -6.98 -2.46
N ASN A 148 8.65 -7.85 -3.36
CA ASN A 148 9.88 -7.66 -4.11
C ASN A 148 9.78 -6.41 -5.01
N ILE A 149 8.65 -6.20 -5.67
CA ILE A 149 8.44 -4.95 -6.42
C ILE A 149 8.46 -3.77 -5.45
N PHE A 150 7.61 -3.82 -4.42
CA PHE A 150 7.46 -2.74 -3.44
C PHE A 150 8.79 -2.30 -2.82
N CYS A 151 9.60 -3.22 -2.33
CA CYS A 151 10.86 -2.91 -1.65
C CYS A 151 11.93 -2.36 -2.60
N ASN A 152 11.78 -2.55 -3.92
CA ASN A 152 12.67 -1.96 -4.93
C ASN A 152 12.15 -0.60 -5.44
N ILE A 153 11.01 -0.11 -4.96
CA ILE A 153 10.53 1.24 -5.29
C ILE A 153 11.35 2.25 -4.49
N ASP A 154 11.97 3.20 -5.17
CA ASP A 154 12.59 4.34 -4.54
C ASP A 154 11.52 5.35 -4.09
N LEU A 155 11.17 5.30 -2.80
CA LEU A 155 10.24 6.24 -2.18
C LEU A 155 10.95 7.50 -1.63
N SER A 156 12.25 7.68 -1.88
CA SER A 156 12.99 8.83 -1.36
C SER A 156 12.49 10.17 -1.92
N GLU A 157 11.90 10.17 -3.12
CA GLU A 157 11.21 11.32 -3.72
C GLU A 157 9.84 11.60 -3.07
N GLN A 158 9.26 10.63 -2.37
CA GLN A 158 7.97 10.75 -1.66
C GLN A 158 8.15 11.16 -0.19
N LYS A 159 9.29 11.75 0.17
CA LYS A 159 9.42 12.39 1.48
C LYS A 159 8.27 13.38 1.68
N PRO A 160 7.62 13.38 2.86
CA PRO A 160 6.64 14.40 3.17
C PRO A 160 7.25 15.76 2.89
N ILE A 161 6.58 16.59 2.09
CA ILE A 161 7.11 17.91 1.78
C ILE A 161 7.12 18.71 3.08
N GLU A 162 8.32 18.98 3.59
CA GLU A 162 8.49 19.84 4.75
C GLU A 162 8.33 21.29 4.29
N TYR A 163 7.23 21.94 4.70
CA TYR A 163 6.93 23.33 4.34
C TYR A 163 8.12 24.26 4.58
N GLU A 164 8.82 24.09 5.71
CA GLU A 164 9.94 24.94 6.13
C GLU A 164 11.18 24.79 5.23
N GLU A 165 11.28 23.69 4.47
CA GLU A 165 12.35 23.46 3.50
C GLU A 165 12.05 24.10 2.13
N GLN A 166 10.78 24.40 1.82
CA GLN A 166 10.35 24.93 0.52
C GLN A 166 10.32 26.47 0.46
N LYS A 167 11.30 27.15 1.07
CA LYS A 167 11.27 28.62 1.26
C LYS A 167 11.09 29.43 -0.02
N ASN A 168 11.80 29.06 -1.08
CA ASN A 168 11.77 29.79 -2.35
C ASN A 168 10.40 29.66 -3.03
N PHE A 169 9.84 28.44 -3.01
CA PHE A 169 8.51 28.18 -3.57
C PHE A 169 7.41 28.86 -2.74
N ASN A 170 7.50 28.83 -1.41
CA ASN A 170 6.55 29.50 -0.54
C ASN A 170 6.51 31.02 -0.80
N ALA A 171 7.69 31.64 -0.90
CA ALA A 171 7.80 33.05 -1.24
C ALA A 171 7.20 33.35 -2.62
N TYR A 172 7.48 32.50 -3.62
CA TYR A 172 6.90 32.63 -4.97
C TYR A 172 5.37 32.65 -4.94
N LEU A 173 4.73 31.73 -4.21
CA LEU A 173 3.28 31.67 -4.08
C LEU A 173 2.70 32.89 -3.34
N ASP A 174 3.37 33.33 -2.27
CA ASP A 174 2.92 34.48 -1.47
C ASP A 174 3.07 35.79 -2.26
N ASP A 175 4.14 35.94 -3.04
CA ASP A 175 4.36 37.08 -3.93
C ASP A 175 3.34 37.11 -5.06
N GLU A 176 3.04 35.97 -5.69
CA GLU A 176 2.03 35.86 -6.75
C GLU A 176 0.65 36.36 -6.28
N ILE A 177 0.20 35.93 -5.10
CA ILE A 177 -1.07 36.37 -4.52
C ILE A 177 -1.03 37.82 -4.10
N SER A 178 0.07 38.29 -3.51
CA SER A 178 0.24 39.71 -3.15
C SER A 178 0.12 40.60 -4.39
N ILE A 179 0.73 40.20 -5.52
CA ILE A 179 0.63 40.89 -6.80
C ILE A 179 -0.81 40.86 -7.32
N ALA A 180 -1.48 39.69 -7.26
CA ALA A 180 -2.85 39.54 -7.75
C ALA A 180 -3.87 40.39 -6.98
N LEU A 181 -3.64 40.59 -5.67
CA LEU A 181 -4.51 41.40 -4.81
C LEU A 181 -4.21 42.91 -4.91
N GLY A 182 -2.98 43.31 -5.28
CA GLY A 182 -2.61 44.71 -5.50
C GLY A 182 -2.90 45.58 -4.27
N GLU A 183 -3.59 46.73 -4.46
CA GLU A 183 -3.95 47.65 -3.36
C GLU A 183 -4.87 46.98 -2.31
N HIS A 184 -5.58 45.91 -2.67
CA HIS A 184 -6.41 45.17 -1.71
C HIS A 184 -5.59 44.32 -0.74
N ALA A 185 -4.29 44.13 -0.97
CA ALA A 185 -3.39 43.47 -0.02
C ALA A 185 -2.94 44.41 1.12
N GLU A 186 -3.17 45.73 1.03
CA GLU A 186 -2.70 46.67 2.05
C GLU A 186 -3.32 46.37 3.44
N GLY A 187 -2.45 45.96 4.37
CA GLY A 187 -2.82 45.63 5.74
C GLY A 187 -3.27 44.18 5.96
N LEU A 188 -3.23 43.33 4.93
CA LEU A 188 -3.48 41.90 5.03
C LEU A 188 -2.16 41.13 5.05
N ASP A 189 -1.90 40.44 6.16
CA ASP A 189 -0.79 39.49 6.28
C ASP A 189 -1.29 38.10 5.86
N ILE A 190 -1.26 37.83 4.55
CA ILE A 190 -1.73 36.56 3.97
C ILE A 190 -0.53 35.69 3.66
N CYS A 191 -0.41 34.57 4.37
CA CYS A 191 0.50 33.49 4.00
C CYS A 191 -0.29 32.45 3.20
N TYR A 192 -0.43 32.72 1.90
CA TYR A 192 -1.18 31.88 0.98
C TYR A 192 -0.51 30.51 0.81
N SER A 193 0.82 30.49 0.72
CA SER A 193 1.62 29.27 0.66
C SER A 193 1.32 28.34 1.84
N ARG A 194 1.25 28.87 3.06
CA ARG A 194 0.89 28.10 4.26
C ARG A 194 -0.56 27.66 4.26
N ALA A 195 -1.48 28.53 3.85
CA ALA A 195 -2.89 28.17 3.74
C ALA A 195 -3.11 27.04 2.72
N LEU A 196 -2.41 27.08 1.58
CA LEU A 196 -2.45 26.04 0.55
C LEU A 196 -1.86 24.73 1.08
N TYR A 197 -0.72 24.78 1.77
CA TYR A 197 -0.10 23.61 2.39
C TYR A 197 -1.01 22.94 3.45
N ASP A 198 -1.59 23.73 4.36
CA ASP A 198 -2.37 23.21 5.48
C ASP A 198 -3.77 22.72 5.06
N GLN A 199 -4.37 23.32 4.03
CA GLN A 199 -5.78 23.08 3.65
C GLN A 199 -5.93 22.29 2.35
N GLU A 200 -5.00 22.42 1.41
CA GLU A 200 -5.02 21.74 0.10
C GLU A 200 -3.64 21.16 -0.25
N PRO A 201 -3.13 20.19 0.54
CA PRO A 201 -1.76 19.68 0.40
C PRO A 201 -1.48 19.14 -1.01
N VAL A 202 -2.43 18.41 -1.62
CA VAL A 202 -2.29 17.88 -2.99
C VAL A 202 -2.05 19.00 -4.02
N THR A 203 -2.83 20.08 -3.95
CA THR A 203 -2.65 21.26 -4.82
C THR A 203 -1.29 21.91 -4.60
N TYR A 204 -0.84 21.98 -3.34
CA TYR A 204 0.49 22.49 -3.01
C TYR A 204 1.60 21.64 -3.63
N GLU A 205 1.53 20.30 -3.56
CA GLU A 205 2.54 19.41 -4.15
C GLU A 205 2.60 19.54 -5.67
N GLU A 206 1.46 19.60 -6.34
CA GLU A 206 1.38 19.76 -7.80
C GLU A 206 2.03 21.07 -8.25
N ARG A 207 1.74 22.17 -7.55
CA ARG A 207 2.33 23.48 -7.87
C ARG A 207 3.84 23.50 -7.58
N LEU A 208 4.29 22.84 -6.50
CA LEU A 208 5.73 22.71 -6.21
C LEU A 208 6.46 21.93 -7.30
N ARG A 209 5.86 20.86 -7.81
CA ARG A 209 6.42 20.06 -8.90
C ARG A 209 6.62 20.91 -10.15
N ASN A 210 5.58 21.66 -10.56
CA ASN A 210 5.67 22.54 -11.72
C ASN A 210 6.76 23.60 -11.54
N TYR A 211 6.83 24.24 -10.36
CA TYR A 211 7.86 25.22 -10.05
C TYR A 211 9.28 24.66 -10.15
N LYS A 212 9.52 23.43 -9.66
CA LYS A 212 10.82 22.77 -9.78
C LYS A 212 11.19 22.46 -11.23
N SER A 213 10.23 21.97 -12.03
CA SER A 213 10.45 21.71 -13.46
C SER A 213 10.79 22.98 -14.25
N GLU A 214 10.13 24.10 -13.97
CA GLU A 214 10.43 25.39 -14.62
C GLU A 214 11.83 25.92 -14.27
N ILE A 215 12.32 25.67 -13.04
CA ILE A 215 13.69 26.03 -12.65
C ILE A 215 14.72 25.16 -13.36
N GLU A 216 14.49 23.85 -13.42
CA GLU A 216 15.41 22.91 -14.10
C GLU A 216 15.54 23.23 -15.59
N GLU A 217 14.45 23.58 -16.28
CA GLU A 217 14.49 24.04 -17.67
C GLU A 217 15.26 25.35 -17.87
N SER A 218 15.25 26.24 -16.86
CA SER A 218 15.97 27.52 -16.92
C SER A 218 17.47 27.43 -16.63
N ASP A 219 17.91 26.37 -15.94
CA ASP A 219 19.32 26.12 -15.62
C ASP A 219 20.06 25.36 -16.74
N GLU A 220 19.34 24.80 -17.73
CA GLU A 220 19.89 24.11 -18.90
C GLU A 220 20.09 25.00 -20.16
N GLU A 221 19.66 26.27 -20.12
CA GLU A 221 19.88 27.30 -21.18
C GLU A 221 21.11 28.21 -20.92
#